data_AF-A0A154UYX7-F1
#
_entry.id   AF-A0A154UYX7-F1
#
_cell.length_a   1.000
_cell.length_b   1.000
_cell.length_c   1.000
_cell.angle_alpha   90.00
_cell.angle_beta   90.00
_cell.angle_gamma   90.00
#
_symmetry.space_group_name_H-M   'P 1'
#
loop_
_entity.id
_entity.type
_entity.pdbx_description
1 polymer ?
#
loop_
_entity_poly.entity_id
_entity_poly.type
_entity_poly.pdbx_seq_one_letter_code
_entity_poly.pdbx_strand_id
1 'polypeptide(L)'
;MAFTESVHTIHYADGRYLTGDDIASAVVECAQALAREGTAAATVEVPVRLPEGGVGTIEILIGPASQIVVEPAGSSDDELRDTDAVERIRARTVRARQSQSGTSVSADRQDGTAVPGLEDLD
;
A
#
# COMPACT_ATOMS: atom_id res chain seq x y z
N MET A 1 3.74 -21.58 32.14
CA MET A 1 3.34 -20.42 31.31
C MET A 1 3.78 -20.74 29.89
N ALA A 2 2.84 -21.16 29.03
CA ALA A 2 3.12 -21.45 27.63
C ALA A 2 3.04 -20.14 26.83
N PHE A 3 4.07 -19.86 26.03
CA PHE A 3 3.94 -18.91 24.92
C PHE A 3 3.06 -19.59 23.88
N THR A 4 1.78 -19.21 23.80
CA THR A 4 0.82 -19.83 22.87
C THR A 4 0.59 -18.91 21.68
N GLU A 5 1.27 -19.29 20.60
CA GLU A 5 0.97 -19.10 19.18
C GLU A 5 1.30 -17.73 18.54
N SER A 6 2.44 -17.71 17.83
CA SER A 6 2.79 -16.70 16.84
C SER A 6 2.01 -16.96 15.55
N VAL A 7 1.11 -16.05 15.21
CA VAL A 7 0.30 -16.11 13.99
C VAL A 7 0.83 -15.09 12.99
N HIS A 8 1.04 -15.51 11.73
CA HIS A 8 1.45 -14.63 10.64
C HIS A 8 0.74 -15.07 9.37
N THR A 9 -0.02 -14.16 8.77
CA THR A 9 -0.59 -14.32 7.42
C THR A 9 -0.25 -13.04 6.65
N ILE A 10 0.43 -13.17 5.50
CA ILE A 10 0.80 -12.06 4.61
C ILE A 10 0.29 -12.40 3.22
N HIS A 11 -0.55 -11.54 2.65
CA HIS A 11 -0.99 -11.62 1.26
C HIS A 11 -0.72 -10.28 0.57
N TYR A 12 -0.23 -10.35 -0.67
CA TYR A 12 0.06 -9.18 -1.48
C TYR A 12 -0.38 -9.47 -2.92
N ALA A 13 -1.44 -8.76 -3.34
CA ALA A 13 -2.07 -8.79 -4.66
C ALA A 13 -2.59 -10.16 -5.18
N ASP A 14 -3.78 -10.56 -4.70
CA ASP A 14 -4.92 -11.14 -5.46
C ASP A 14 -6.21 -11.03 -4.58
N GLY A 15 -6.31 -9.93 -3.82
CA GLY A 15 -7.40 -9.68 -2.89
C GLY A 15 -8.41 -8.73 -3.51
N ARG A 16 -9.69 -9.11 -3.50
CA ARG A 16 -10.80 -8.23 -3.90
C ARG A 16 -11.60 -7.84 -2.67
N TYR A 17 -11.73 -6.54 -2.46
CA TYR A 17 -12.44 -5.98 -1.31
C TYR A 17 -13.54 -5.04 -1.78
N LEU A 18 -14.71 -5.15 -1.16
CA LEU A 18 -15.84 -4.28 -1.45
C LEU A 18 -15.83 -3.10 -0.48
N THR A 19 -15.87 -1.87 -0.99
CA THR A 19 -15.92 -0.63 -0.19
C THR A 19 -16.80 0.40 -0.90
N GLY A 20 -16.97 1.59 -0.30
CA GLY A 20 -17.71 2.69 -0.92
C GLY A 20 -16.89 3.47 -1.93
N ASP A 21 -17.58 4.24 -2.77
CA ASP A 21 -16.98 4.90 -3.92
C ASP A 21 -15.97 5.99 -3.50
N ASP A 22 -16.33 6.78 -2.48
CA ASP A 22 -15.46 7.83 -1.94
C ASP A 22 -14.19 7.25 -1.29
N ILE A 23 -14.33 6.10 -0.60
CA ILE A 23 -13.22 5.41 0.05
C ILE A 23 -12.28 4.81 -1.02
N ALA A 24 -12.83 4.14 -2.03
CA ALA A 24 -12.06 3.59 -3.15
C ALA A 24 -11.30 4.70 -3.89
N SER A 25 -11.97 5.84 -4.14
CA SER A 25 -11.36 7.02 -4.77
C SER A 25 -10.21 7.58 -3.93
N ALA A 26 -10.38 7.70 -2.62
CA ALA A 26 -9.33 8.17 -1.71
C ALA A 26 -8.08 7.27 -1.73
N VAL A 27 -8.27 5.94 -1.84
CA VAL A 27 -7.17 4.98 -1.95
C VAL A 27 -6.38 5.18 -3.24
N VAL A 28 -7.06 5.35 -4.38
CA VAL A 28 -6.41 5.62 -5.67
C VAL A 28 -5.67 6.96 -5.65
N GLU A 29 -6.28 8.01 -5.10
CA GLU A 29 -5.65 9.32 -4.93
C GLU A 29 -4.37 9.23 -4.07
N CYS A 30 -4.41 8.46 -2.97
CA CYS A 30 -3.25 8.22 -2.12
C CYS A 30 -2.13 7.53 -2.91
N ALA A 31 -2.44 6.47 -3.66
CA ALA A 31 -1.47 5.76 -4.48
C ALA A 31 -0.83 6.65 -5.56
N GLN A 32 -1.63 7.45 -6.25
CA GLN A 32 -1.12 8.40 -7.24
C GLN A 32 -0.16 9.41 -6.62
N ALA A 33 -0.47 9.90 -5.42
CA ALA A 33 0.37 10.86 -4.75
C ALA A 33 1.70 10.25 -4.30
N LEU A 34 1.69 9.03 -3.75
CA LEU A 34 2.90 8.28 -3.39
C LEU A 34 3.77 7.96 -4.63
N ALA A 35 3.16 7.58 -5.75
CA ALA A 35 3.87 7.31 -6.99
C ALA A 35 4.58 8.57 -7.53
N ARG A 36 3.98 9.75 -7.42
CA ARG A 36 4.62 11.03 -7.79
C ARG A 36 5.85 11.35 -6.94
N GLU A 37 5.92 10.81 -5.72
CA GLU A 37 7.05 10.99 -4.80
C GLU A 37 8.19 9.98 -5.04
N GLY A 38 7.92 8.90 -5.79
CA GLY A 38 8.91 7.99 -6.36
C GLY A 38 9.58 7.00 -5.41
N THR A 39 9.68 7.31 -4.11
CA THR A 39 10.30 6.42 -3.10
C THR A 39 9.45 6.19 -1.85
N ALA A 40 8.24 6.76 -1.81
CA ALA A 40 7.35 6.70 -0.66
C ALA A 40 6.46 5.46 -0.66
N ALA A 41 6.31 4.84 0.51
CA ALA A 41 5.28 3.85 0.78
C ALA A 41 4.49 4.26 2.03
N ALA A 42 3.21 3.93 2.07
CA ALA A 42 2.36 4.17 3.23
C ALA A 42 1.40 3.00 3.46
N THR A 43 1.17 2.68 4.73
CA THR A 43 0.09 1.79 5.14
C THR A 43 -1.17 2.61 5.38
N VAL A 44 -2.26 2.20 4.71
CA VAL A 44 -3.60 2.79 4.85
C VAL A 44 -4.58 1.76 5.39
N GLU A 45 -5.44 2.21 6.30
CA GLU A 45 -6.57 1.43 6.79
C GLU A 45 -7.79 1.74 5.94
N VAL A 46 -8.44 0.70 5.41
CA VAL A 46 -9.58 0.83 4.50
C VAL A 46 -10.77 0.07 5.09
N PRO A 47 -11.90 0.74 5.36
CA PRO A 47 -13.12 0.05 5.74
C PRO A 47 -13.70 -0.71 4.55
N VAL A 48 -14.09 -1.95 4.77
CA VAL A 48 -14.58 -2.87 3.73
C VAL A 48 -15.83 -3.60 4.22
N ARG A 49 -16.67 -4.02 3.28
CA ARG A 49 -17.76 -4.95 3.56
C ARG A 49 -17.21 -6.37 3.62
N LEU A 50 -17.54 -7.08 4.70
CA LEU A 50 -17.16 -8.48 4.88
C LEU A 50 -18.12 -9.42 4.15
N PRO A 51 -17.67 -10.59 3.66
CA PRO A 51 -18.53 -11.56 2.96
C PRO A 51 -19.73 -12.03 3.78
N GLU A 52 -19.57 -12.17 5.10
CA GLU A 52 -20.61 -12.53 6.07
C GLU A 52 -21.59 -11.38 6.38
N GLY A 53 -21.37 -10.20 5.80
CA GLY A 53 -22.08 -8.98 6.11
C GLY A 53 -21.37 -8.16 7.20
N GLY A 54 -21.74 -6.88 7.30
CA GLY A 54 -21.12 -5.93 8.21
C GLY A 54 -19.89 -5.23 7.62
N VAL A 55 -19.20 -4.47 8.48
CA VAL A 55 -18.04 -3.64 8.13
C VAL A 55 -16.84 -4.13 8.90
N GLY A 56 -15.74 -4.39 8.18
CA GLY A 56 -14.43 -4.65 8.73
C GLY A 56 -13.43 -3.58 8.28
N THR A 57 -12.18 -3.73 8.72
CA THR A 57 -11.07 -2.89 8.30
C THR A 57 -9.94 -3.77 7.82
N ILE A 58 -9.33 -3.38 6.69
CA ILE A 58 -8.11 -3.99 6.19
C ILE A 58 -6.99 -2.96 6.19
N GLU A 59 -5.76 -3.43 6.27
CA GLU A 59 -4.56 -2.62 6.08
C GLU A 59 -3.93 -2.93 4.72
N ILE A 60 -3.66 -1.90 3.94
CA ILE A 60 -3.02 -2.01 2.62
C ILE A 60 -1.72 -1.21 2.64
N LEU A 61 -0.61 -1.85 2.28
CA LEU A 61 0.64 -1.16 1.99
C LEU A 61 0.65 -0.72 0.52
N ILE A 62 0.76 0.58 0.31
CA ILE A 62 0.84 1.19 -1.02
C ILE A 62 2.24 1.75 -1.20
N GLY A 63 2.95 1.30 -2.24
CA GLY A 63 4.27 1.78 -2.63
C GLY A 63 4.31 2.28 -4.08
N PRO A 64 5.47 2.74 -4.58
CA PRO A 64 5.58 3.40 -5.89
C PRO A 64 5.21 2.51 -7.08
N ALA A 65 5.34 1.19 -6.93
CA ALA A 65 5.00 0.19 -7.95
C ALA A 65 3.64 -0.48 -7.72
N SER A 66 2.86 -0.07 -6.72
CA SER A 66 1.56 -0.67 -6.43
C SER A 66 0.57 -0.36 -7.55
N GLN A 67 -0.03 -1.40 -8.13
CA GLN A 67 -1.12 -1.28 -9.09
C GLN A 67 -2.45 -1.41 -8.34
N ILE A 68 -3.31 -0.39 -8.44
CA ILE A 68 -4.65 -0.38 -7.83
C ILE A 68 -5.66 -0.20 -8.95
N VAL A 69 -6.62 -1.12 -9.02
CA VAL A 69 -7.73 -1.09 -9.96
C VAL A 69 -9.02 -1.02 -9.14
N VAL A 70 -9.87 -0.06 -9.47
CA VAL A 70 -11.21 0.07 -8.90
C VAL A 70 -12.21 -0.20 -10.01
N GLU A 71 -13.16 -1.09 -9.73
CA GLU A 71 -14.24 -1.43 -10.64
C GLU A 71 -15.59 -1.20 -9.94
N PRO A 72 -16.61 -0.70 -10.65
CA PRO A 72 -17.94 -0.57 -10.07
C PRO A 72 -18.53 -1.94 -9.71
N ALA A 73 -18.95 -2.10 -8.46
CA ALA A 73 -19.56 -3.32 -7.95
C ALA A 73 -21.09 -3.20 -7.87
N GLY A 74 -21.73 -2.91 -9.01
CA GLY A 74 -23.19 -2.74 -9.10
C GLY A 74 -23.74 -1.55 -8.30
N SER A 75 -25.06 -1.32 -8.35
CA SER A 75 -25.74 -0.32 -7.53
C SER A 75 -26.24 -0.97 -6.24
N SER A 76 -25.73 -0.53 -5.08
CA SER A 76 -26.19 -0.96 -3.76
C SER A 76 -26.85 0.21 -3.03
N ASP A 77 -28.04 -0.02 -2.46
CA ASP A 77 -28.69 0.95 -1.57
C ASP A 77 -27.93 1.12 -0.23
N ASP A 78 -27.05 0.16 0.12
CA ASP A 78 -26.24 0.15 1.35
C ASP A 78 -24.74 0.34 1.04
N GLU A 79 -24.42 1.38 0.27
CA GLU A 79 -23.04 1.82 0.06
C GLU A 79 -22.35 2.10 1.40
N LEU A 80 -21.10 1.65 1.55
CA LEU A 80 -20.30 1.92 2.74
C LEU A 80 -19.77 3.36 2.72
N ARG A 81 -20.26 4.23 3.62
CA ARG A 81 -19.79 5.62 3.72
C ARG A 81 -19.06 5.86 5.03
N ASP A 82 -17.85 6.37 4.93
CA ASP A 82 -16.99 6.71 6.07
C ASP A 82 -16.11 7.92 5.71
N THR A 83 -16.61 9.12 5.99
CA THR A 83 -15.92 10.38 5.69
C THR A 83 -14.62 10.52 6.47
N ASP A 84 -14.59 10.05 7.72
CA ASP A 84 -13.38 10.07 8.55
C ASP A 84 -12.29 9.17 7.96
N ALA A 85 -12.65 7.98 7.45
CA ALA A 85 -11.70 7.12 6.75
C ALA A 85 -11.14 7.80 5.48
N VAL A 86 -12.01 8.43 4.67
CA VAL A 86 -11.59 9.18 3.47
C VAL A 86 -10.57 10.26 3.82
N GLU A 87 -10.82 11.06 4.85
CA GLU A 87 -9.89 12.10 5.30
C GLU A 87 -8.57 11.52 5.82
N ARG A 88 -8.63 10.44 6.61
CA ARG A 88 -7.43 9.76 7.14
C ARG A 88 -6.55 9.18 6.03
N ILE A 89 -7.15 8.56 5.02
CA ILE A 89 -6.44 8.01 3.85
C ILE A 89 -5.73 9.14 3.10
N ARG A 90 -6.43 10.24 2.81
CA ARG A 90 -5.84 11.42 2.16
C ARG A 90 -4.70 12.05 2.96
N ALA A 91 -4.82 12.10 4.28
CA ALA A 91 -3.79 12.64 5.17
C ALA A 91 -2.52 11.78 5.22
N ARG A 92 -2.61 10.47 4.96
CA ARG A 92 -1.45 9.55 5.01
C ARG A 92 -0.35 9.92 4.02
N THR A 93 -0.75 10.42 2.85
CA THR A 93 0.14 11.00 1.84
C THR A 93 0.98 12.15 2.40
N VAL A 94 0.37 13.08 3.13
CA VAL A 94 1.07 14.26 3.68
C VAL A 94 2.14 13.84 4.68
N ARG A 95 1.87 12.82 5.49
CA ARG A 95 2.81 12.32 6.48
C ARG A 95 3.99 11.56 5.86
N ALA A 96 3.74 10.79 4.80
CA ALA A 96 4.79 10.07 4.08
C ALA A 96 5.85 11.05 3.55
N ARG A 97 5.42 12.16 2.94
CA ARG A 97 6.30 13.27 2.51
C ARG A 97 7.21 13.77 3.62
N GLN A 98 6.63 14.10 4.78
CA GLN A 98 7.36 14.68 5.90
C GLN A 98 8.40 13.72 6.50
N SER A 99 8.07 12.42 6.52
CA SER A 99 8.94 11.39 7.11
C SER A 99 10.15 11.10 6.22
N GLN A 100 10.01 11.22 4.89
CA GLN A 100 11.10 10.97 3.94
C GLN A 100 12.03 12.17 3.71
N SER A 101 11.59 13.41 3.97
CA SER A 101 12.48 14.59 3.90
C SER A 101 13.68 14.53 4.86
N GLY A 102 13.72 13.59 5.80
CA GLY A 102 14.84 13.38 6.73
C GLY A 102 15.84 12.27 6.38
N THR A 103 15.58 11.44 5.35
CA THR A 103 16.51 10.36 4.98
C THR A 103 17.14 10.66 3.63
N SER A 104 18.19 11.47 3.64
CA SER A 104 19.09 11.59 2.50
C SER A 104 19.86 10.27 2.34
N VAL A 105 19.48 9.44 1.38
CA VAL A 105 20.33 8.35 0.92
C VAL A 105 21.48 8.99 0.16
N SER A 106 22.63 9.16 0.81
CA SER A 106 23.88 9.40 0.08
C SER A 106 24.12 8.17 -0.78
N ALA A 107 24.04 8.35 -2.10
CA ALA A 107 24.56 7.37 -3.04
C ALA A 107 26.07 7.26 -2.79
N ASP A 108 26.47 6.31 -1.93
CA ASP A 108 27.86 5.92 -1.85
C ASP A 108 28.24 5.31 -3.18
N ARG A 109 29.33 5.86 -3.69
CA ARG A 109 29.96 5.60 -4.98
C ARG A 109 30.18 4.10 -5.17
N GLN A 110 29.47 3.47 -6.11
CA GLN A 110 29.89 2.18 -6.66
C GLN A 110 31.16 2.38 -7.49
N ASP A 111 32.31 2.32 -6.82
CA ASP A 111 33.61 2.10 -7.45
C ASP A 111 33.57 0.70 -8.07
N GLY A 112 33.80 0.66 -9.38
CA GLY A 112 33.67 -0.56 -10.19
C GLY A 112 34.71 -1.62 -9.81
N THR A 113 34.23 -2.78 -9.35
CA THR A 113 34.96 -4.03 -9.52
C THR A 113 34.58 -4.61 -10.86
N ALA A 114 35.44 -4.41 -11.86
CA ALA A 114 35.42 -5.15 -13.10
C ALA A 114 35.37 -6.66 -12.79
N VAL A 115 34.41 -7.36 -13.36
CA VAL A 115 34.36 -8.82 -13.36
C VAL A 115 35.59 -9.33 -14.14
N PRO A 116 36.52 -10.08 -13.53
CA PRO A 116 37.62 -10.72 -14.26
C PRO A 116 37.07 -11.79 -15.21
N GLY A 117 37.70 -11.91 -16.38
CA GLY A 117 37.28 -12.75 -17.50
C GLY A 117 37.10 -14.22 -17.16
N LEU A 118 36.07 -14.81 -17.79
CA LEU A 118 35.84 -16.26 -17.90
C LEU A 118 36.79 -16.87 -18.94
N GLU A 119 38.08 -16.64 -18.78
CA GLU A 119 39.10 -17.28 -19.61
C GLU A 119 39.58 -18.55 -18.88
N ASP A 120 39.57 -19.67 -19.61
CA ASP A 120 40.06 -21.00 -19.27
C ASP A 120 39.14 -21.92 -18.46
N LEU A 121 38.30 -22.65 -19.20
CA LEU A 121 37.98 -24.05 -18.89
C LEU A 121 38.21 -24.88 -20.17
N ASP A 122 39.40 -25.51 -20.22
CA ASP A 122 39.73 -26.63 -21.12
C ASP A 122 38.80 -27.84 -20.91
#